data_AF-A0A5B7T6E3-F1
#
_entry.id   AF-A0A5B7T6E3-F1
#
_cell.length_a   1.000
_cell.length_b   1.000
_cell.length_c   1.000
_cell.angle_alpha   90.00
_cell.angle_beta   90.00
_cell.angle_gamma   90.00
#
_symmetry.space_group_name_H-M   'P 1'
#
loop_
_entity.id
_entity.type
_entity.pdbx_description
1 polymer ?
#
loop_
_entity_poly.entity_id
_entity_poly.type
_entity_poly.pdbx_seq_one_letter_code
_entity_poly.pdbx_strand_id
1 'polypeptide(L)' 'MYVWVYSLKWRKKLQRYGTIYYTSPKMKYVMLYVNSEKISEVRKELISKNYVKRVALAHRKELDEHFVLKSKNTEEED' A
#
# COMPACT_ATOMS: atom_id res chain seq x y z
N MET A 1 2.79 -0.17 -1.11
CA MET A 1 2.53 0.97 -2.01
C MET A 1 1.28 0.69 -2.82
N TYR A 2 0.46 1.70 -3.10
CA TYR A 2 -0.74 1.60 -3.92
C TYR A 2 -0.48 2.24 -5.30
N VAL A 3 -0.80 1.51 -6.37
CA VAL A 3 -0.58 1.94 -7.75
C VAL A 3 -1.91 1.89 -8.49
N TRP A 4 -2.44 3.04 -8.88
CA TRP A 4 -3.63 3.13 -9.73
C TRP A 4 -3.21 3.05 -11.20
N VAL A 5 -3.96 2.27 -11.98
CA VAL A 5 -3.71 2.06 -13.41
C VAL A 5 -4.96 2.35 -14.22
N TYR A 6 -4.79 2.72 -15.49
CA TYR A 6 -5.92 2.91 -16.40
C TYR A 6 -6.60 1.59 -16.78
N SER A 7 -5.83 0.50 -16.82
CA SER A 7 -6.31 -0.84 -17.15
C SER A 7 -5.53 -1.92 -16.40
N LEU A 8 -6.24 -2.94 -15.92
CA LEU A 8 -5.68 -4.06 -15.19
C LEU A 8 -4.86 -5.03 -16.05
N LYS A 9 -4.92 -4.90 -17.38
CA LYS A 9 -4.06 -5.66 -18.30
C LYS A 9 -2.57 -5.48 -17.99
N TRP A 10 -2.21 -4.33 -17.41
CA TRP A 10 -0.85 -3.99 -17.04
C TRP A 10 -0.39 -4.56 -15.69
N ARG A 11 -1.26 -5.29 -14.97
CA ARG A 11 -0.92 -5.94 -13.68
C ARG A 11 0.34 -6.80 -13.78
N LYS A 12 0.47 -7.61 -14.84
CA LYS A 12 1.65 -8.48 -15.04
C LYS A 12 2.95 -7.68 -15.17
N LYS A 13 2.92 -6.48 -15.76
CA LYS A 13 4.09 -5.59 -15.83
C LYS A 13 4.48 -5.08 -14.44
N LEU A 14 3.49 -4.80 -13.58
CA LEU A 14 3.74 -4.32 -12.22
C LEU A 14 4.45 -5.35 -11.33
N GLN A 15 4.31 -6.65 -11.61
CA GLN A 15 5.00 -7.72 -10.87
C GLN A 15 6.53 -7.64 -10.97
N ARG A 16 7.08 -6.94 -11.97
CA ARG A 16 8.54 -6.72 -12.10
C ARG A 16 9.11 -5.85 -10.99
N TYR A 17 8.28 -5.01 -10.38
CA TYR A 17 8.70 -4.05 -9.36
C TYR A 17 8.56 -4.59 -7.94
N GLY A 18 7.88 -5.72 -7.76
CA GLY A 18 7.65 -6.31 -6.45
C GLY A 18 6.45 -7.27 -6.43
N THR A 19 6.12 -7.73 -5.24
CA THR A 19 5.04 -8.70 -5.04
C THR A 19 3.70 -7.99 -5.01
N ILE A 20 2.73 -8.47 -5.79
CA ILE A 20 1.36 -7.98 -5.74
C ILE A 20 0.63 -8.66 -4.59
N TYR A 21 0.22 -7.88 -3.59
CA TYR A 21 -0.53 -8.37 -2.44
C TYR A 21 -2.04 -8.38 -2.72
N TYR A 22 -2.53 -7.31 -3.35
CA TYR A 22 -3.95 -7.16 -3.65
C TYR A 22 -4.16 -6.42 -4.96
N THR A 23 -5.26 -6.72 -5.64
CA THR A 23 -5.70 -6.00 -6.84
C THR A 23 -7.18 -5.70 -6.71
N SER A 24 -7.58 -4.45 -6.93
CA SER A 24 -8.98 -4.04 -6.98
C SER A 24 -9.48 -3.99 -8.42
N PRO A 25 -10.42 -4.87 -8.83
CA PRO A 25 -11.00 -4.83 -10.17
C PRO A 25 -11.80 -3.57 -10.45
N LYS A 26 -12.61 -3.14 -9.47
CA LYS A 26 -13.52 -1.99 -9.59
C LYS A 26 -12.77 -0.65 -9.63
N MET A 27 -11.83 -0.44 -8.71
CA MET A 27 -11.08 0.82 -8.60
C MET A 27 -9.80 0.86 -9.45
N LYS A 28 -9.43 -0.27 -10.08
CA LYS A 28 -8.23 -0.42 -10.92
C LYS A 28 -6.94 0.02 -10.22
N TYR A 29 -6.71 -0.50 -9.03
CA TYR A 29 -5.42 -0.31 -8.33
C TYR A 29 -4.82 -1.62 -7.88
N VAL A 30 -3.51 -1.59 -7.67
CA VAL A 30 -2.70 -2.72 -7.22
C VAL A 30 -1.97 -2.31 -5.94
N MET A 31 -2.04 -3.14 -4.92
CA MET A 31 -1.21 -3.04 -3.73
C MET A 31 0.08 -3.83 -3.97
N LEU A 32 1.17 -3.09 -4.10
CA LEU A 32 2.50 -3.62 -4.38
C LEU A 32 3.36 -3.56 -3.11
N TYR A 33 4.00 -4.69 -2.80
CA TYR A 33 5.02 -4.81 -1.77
C TYR A 33 6.39 -4.67 -2.43
N VAL A 34 7.18 -3.72 -1.93
CA VAL A 34 8.50 -3.36 -2.45
C VAL A 34 9.44 -3.19 -1.25
N ASN A 35 10.70 -3.60 -1.37
CA ASN A 35 11.71 -3.38 -0.34
C ASN A 35 11.91 -1.87 -0.10
N SER A 36 12.06 -1.47 1.18
CA SER A 36 12.18 -0.07 1.60
C SER A 36 13.28 0.70 0.90
N GLU A 37 14.42 0.06 0.65
CA GLU A 37 15.57 0.67 -0.04
C GLU A 37 15.22 1.10 -1.49
N LYS A 38 14.32 0.36 -2.14
CA LYS A 38 13.96 0.56 -3.55
C LYS A 38 12.68 1.37 -3.75
N ILE A 39 11.98 1.73 -2.67
CA ILE A 39 10.67 2.42 -2.75
C ILE A 39 10.75 3.72 -3.56
N SER A 40 11.77 4.54 -3.32
CA SER A 40 11.90 5.85 -3.96
C SER A 40 12.14 5.73 -5.48
N GLU A 41 13.05 4.84 -5.86
CA GLU A 41 13.38 4.55 -7.26
C GLU A 41 12.17 3.98 -8.01
N VAL A 42 11.57 2.92 -7.46
CA VAL A 42 10.40 2.26 -8.07
C VAL A 42 9.23 3.23 -8.19
N ARG A 43 9.01 4.11 -7.20
CA ARG A 43 7.98 5.14 -7.29
C ARG A 43 8.21 6.09 -8.46
N LYS A 44 9.44 6.60 -8.65
CA LYS A 44 9.77 7.48 -9.78
C LYS A 44 9.54 6.77 -11.11
N GLU A 45 10.00 5.53 -11.23
CA GLU A 45 9.86 4.77 -12.48
C GLU A 45 8.39 4.45 -12.79
N LEU A 46 7.58 4.13 -11.78
CA LEU A 46 6.15 3.87 -11.97
C LEU A 46 5.39 5.12 -12.41
N ILE A 47 5.70 6.29 -11.84
CA ILE A 47 5.06 7.57 -12.21
C ILE A 47 5.37 7.91 -13.68
N SER A 48 6.55 7.54 -14.19
CA SER A 48 6.92 7.80 -15.58
C SER A 48 6.22 6.89 -16.60
N LYS A 49 5.47 5.87 -16.17
CA LYS A 49 4.79 4.96 -17.10
C LYS A 49 3.41 5.48 -17.48
N ASN A 50 3.14 5.54 -18.79
CA ASN A 50 1.86 6.00 -19.35
C ASN A 50 0.63 5.18 -18.92
N TYR A 51 0.82 3.98 -18.37
CA TYR A 51 -0.28 3.13 -17.89
C TYR A 51 -0.59 3.31 -16.40
N VAL A 52 0.19 4.12 -15.69
CA VAL A 52 0.02 4.44 -14.27
C VAL A 52 -0.67 5.80 -14.15
N LYS A 53 -1.74 5.85 -13.35
CA LYS A 53 -2.50 7.07 -13.08
C LYS A 53 -1.99 7.80 -11.85
N ARG A 54 -1.64 7.04 -10.80
CA ARG A 54 -1.21 7.58 -9.51
C ARG A 54 -0.44 6.52 -8.75
N VAL A 55 0.51 6.96 -7.92
CA VAL A 55 1.21 6.12 -6.95
C VAL A 55 1.11 6.77 -5.57
N ALA A 56 0.68 6.01 -4.56
CA ALA A 56 0.65 6.45 -3.17
C ALA A 56 1.42 5.47 -2.26
N LEU A 57 2.21 6.01 -1.34
CA LEU A 57 2.91 5.21 -0.35
C LEU A 57 1.95 4.79 0.77
N ALA A 58 2.13 3.57 1.27
CA ALA A 58 1.37 3.08 2.41
C ALA A 58 2.14 3.47 3.67
N HIS A 59 1.55 4.30 4.53
CA HIS A 59 2.13 4.74 5.80
C HIS A 59 1.93 3.68 6.89
N ARG A 60 1.87 2.39 6.52
CA ARG A 60 1.57 1.29 7.47
C ARG A 60 2.62 1.19 8.58
N LYS A 61 3.86 1.60 8.32
CA LYS A 61 4.93 1.64 9.33
C LYS A 61 4.70 2.69 10.42
N GLU A 62 3.83 3.68 10.20
CA GLU A 62 3.54 4.75 11.16
C GLU A 62 2.34 4.41 12.06
N LEU A 63 1.68 3.27 11.82
CA LEU A 63 0.64 2.79 12.71
C LEU A 63 1.32 2.12 13.90
N ASP A 64 1.20 2.72 15.08
CA ASP A 64 1.64 2.14 16.33
C ASP A 64 1.05 0.73 16.48
N GLU A 65 1.93 -0.27 16.57
CA GLU A 65 1.53 -1.66 16.86
C GLU A 65 1.04 -1.83 18.30
N HIS A 66 1.19 -0.79 19.13
CA HIS A 66 0.69 -0.73 20.51
C HIS A 66 -0.82 -0.42 20.54
N PHE A 67 -1.65 -1.33 20.03
CA PHE A 67 -3.06 -1.35 20.39
C PHE A 67 -3.18 -1.88 21.82
N VAL A 68 -3.04 -1.00 22.82
CA VAL A 68 -3.31 -1.32 24.21
C VAL A 68 -4.82 -1.39 24.39
N LEU A 69 -5.36 -2.60 24.53
CA LEU A 69 -6.75 -2.81 24.92
C LEU A 69 -6.94 -2.22 26.31
N LYS A 70 -7.48 -1.00 26.41
CA LYS A 70 -7.84 -0.41 27.71
C LYS A 70 -9.03 -1.21 28.25
N SER A 71 -8.77 -2.21 29.09
CA SER A 71 -9.79 -2.89 29.88
C SER A 71 -10.38 -1.86 30.86
N LYS A 72 -11.69 -1.64 30.74
CA LYS A 72 -12.44 -0.72 31.57
C LYS A 72 -12.69 -1.38 32.94
N ASN A 73 -11.72 -1.27 33.85
CA ASN A 73 -12.00 -1.49 35.27
C ASN A 73 -12.53 -0.14 35.79
N THR A 74 -13.85 0.01 35.79
CA THR A 74 -14.50 1.08 36.53
C THR A 74 -14.32 0.79 38.01
N GLU A 75 -13.55 1.65 38.65
CA GLU A 75 -13.53 2.00 40.08
C GLU A 75 -14.76 1.49 40.87
N GLU A 76 -14.54 0.49 41.73
CA GLU A 76 -15.28 0.34 42.98
C GLU A 76 -14.52 1.16 44.04
N GLU A 77 -14.92 2.42 44.20
CA GLU A 77 -14.73 3.20 45.44
C GLU A 77 -16.12 3.67 45.89
N ASP A 78 -16.67 2.96 46.88
CA ASP A 78 -17.37 3.47 48.09
C ASP A 78 -18.16 2.33 48.78
#